data_AF-A0A6A9SH83-F1
#
_entry.id   AF-A0A6A9SH83-F1
#
_cell.length_a   1.000
_cell.length_b   1.000
_cell.length_c   1.000
_cell.angle_alpha   90.00
_cell.angle_beta   90.00
_cell.angle_gamma   90.00
#
_symmetry.space_group_name_H-M   'P 1'
#
loop_
_entity.id
_entity.type
_entity.pdbx_description
1 polymer ?
#
loop_
_entity_poly.entity_id
_entity_poly.type
_entity_poly.pdbx_seq_one_letter_code
_entity_poly.pdbx_strand_id
1 'polypeptide(L)' 'MSWVSGGTVTEYHVSPAANQWQVKKKGGSVVSNHRKKRPARERAHEEASSGDRIVVHRQDGTIQESTEKS' A
#
# COMPACT_ATOMS: atom_id res chain seq x y z
N MET A 1 -11.87 29.53 -11.50
CA MET A 1 -12.18 28.21 -10.91
C MET A 1 -10.88 27.44 -10.81
N SER A 2 -10.24 27.47 -9.64
CA SER A 2 -8.96 26.80 -9.43
C SER A 2 -9.24 25.35 -9.02
N TRP A 3 -8.99 24.41 -9.91
CA TRP A 3 -8.99 22.98 -9.61
C TRP A 3 -7.62 22.41 -9.99
N VAL A 4 -6.69 22.46 -9.04
CA VAL A 4 -5.58 21.52 -8.95
C VAL A 4 -5.46 21.16 -7.48
N SER A 5 -6.26 20.18 -7.08
CA SER A 5 -5.85 19.28 -6.00
C SER A 5 -5.32 18.03 -6.70
N GLY A 6 -4.17 18.17 -7.36
CA GLY A 6 -3.39 17.02 -7.80
C GLY A 6 -2.84 16.33 -6.56
N GLY A 7 -3.67 15.55 -5.87
CA GLY A 7 -3.18 14.59 -4.89
C GLY A 7 -2.16 13.73 -5.61
N THR A 8 -0.90 13.78 -5.18
CA THR A 8 0.12 12.92 -5.75
C THR A 8 -0.32 11.49 -5.54
N VAL A 9 -0.61 10.76 -6.63
CA VAL A 9 -0.97 9.34 -6.59
C VAL A 9 0.07 8.62 -5.74
N THR A 10 -0.35 8.20 -4.55
CA THR A 10 0.51 7.52 -3.60
C THR A 10 0.36 6.02 -3.81
N GLU A 11 1.48 5.33 -3.96
CA GLU A 11 1.49 3.88 -4.12
C GLU A 11 1.89 3.22 -2.80
N TYR A 12 1.01 2.39 -2.25
CA TYR A 12 1.19 1.64 -1.02
C TYR A 12 1.50 0.18 -1.34
N HIS A 13 2.62 -0.31 -0.83
CA HIS A 13 3.06 -1.69 -0.97
C HIS A 13 2.80 -2.47 0.32
N VAL A 14 2.10 -3.58 0.19
CA VAL A 14 1.90 -4.57 1.25
C VAL A 14 2.87 -5.71 0.98
N SER A 15 3.99 -5.76 1.70
CA SER A 15 5.04 -6.77 1.48
C SER A 15 5.45 -7.48 2.76
N PRO A 16 5.80 -8.78 2.70
CA PRO A 16 6.41 -9.46 3.82
C PRO A 16 7.81 -8.91 4.09
N ALA A 17 8.18 -8.86 5.38
CA ALA A 17 9.51 -8.50 5.86
C ALA A 17 9.85 -9.36 7.08
N ALA A 18 10.85 -10.24 6.93
CA ALA A 18 11.24 -11.22 7.94
C ALA A 18 10.02 -11.99 8.52
N ASN A 19 9.56 -11.63 9.71
CA ASN A 19 8.49 -12.30 10.46
C ASN A 19 7.17 -11.52 10.52
N GLN A 20 7.01 -10.51 9.65
CA GLN A 20 5.85 -9.63 9.64
C GLN A 20 5.49 -9.17 8.22
N TRP A 21 4.36 -8.50 8.11
CA TRP A 21 3.85 -7.83 6.92
C TRP A 21 3.94 -6.33 7.13
N GLN A 22 4.45 -5.61 6.14
CA GLN A 22 4.61 -4.18 6.19
C GLN A 22 3.74 -3.51 5.15
N VAL A 23 3.14 -2.38 5.53
CA VAL A 23 2.61 -1.40 4.60
C VAL A 23 3.66 -0.32 4.46
N LYS A 24 4.11 -0.05 3.24
CA LYS A 24 5.12 0.97 2.95
C LYS A 24 4.69 1.81 1.75
N LYS A 25 5.01 3.09 1.73
CA LYS A 25 4.84 3.92 0.54
C LYS A 25 5.93 3.62 -0.48
N LYS A 26 5.66 3.86 -1.75
CA LYS A 26 6.66 3.91 -2.81
C LYS A 26 7.73 4.93 -2.41
N GLY A 27 8.99 4.49 -2.40
CA GLY A 27 10.10 5.22 -1.80
C GLY A 27 10.60 4.63 -0.48
N GLY A 28 9.90 3.64 0.09
CA GLY A 28 10.41 2.81 1.20
C GLY A 28 9.96 3.23 2.60
N SER A 29 9.20 4.32 2.74
CA SER A 29 8.67 4.77 4.04
C SER A 29 7.66 3.77 4.59
N VAL A 30 7.99 3.12 5.70
CA VAL A 30 7.09 2.18 6.39
C VAL A 30 5.98 2.94 7.09
N VAL A 31 4.74 2.61 6.76
CA VAL A 31 3.53 3.16 7.35
C VAL A 31 3.09 2.34 8.56
N SER A 32 3.13 1.01 8.45
CA SER A 32 2.75 0.12 9.56
C SER A 32 3.31 -1.28 9.42
N ASN A 33 3.36 -2.00 10.55
CA ASN A 33 3.82 -3.38 10.65
C ASN A 33 2.71 -4.26 11.24
N HIS A 34 2.55 -5.47 10.72
CA HIS A 34 1.46 -6.39 11.06
C HIS A 34 1.97 -7.83 11.12
N ARG A 35 1.40 -8.67 12.01
CA ARG A 35 1.77 -10.10 12.07
C ARG A 35 1.21 -10.92 10.91
N LYS A 36 0.16 -10.44 10.25
CA LYS A 36 -0.58 -11.19 9.21
C LYS A 36 -0.81 -10.30 7.98
N LYS A 37 -0.98 -10.94 6.82
CA LYS A 37 -1.25 -10.28 5.54
C LYS A 37 -2.55 -9.48 5.54
N ARG A 38 -3.63 -10.06 6.06
CA ARG A 38 -4.97 -9.46 6.00
C ARG A 38 -5.03 -8.09 6.69
N PRO A 39 -4.57 -7.93 7.95
CA PRO A 39 -4.48 -6.61 8.60
C PRO A 39 -3.62 -5.60 7.85
N ALA A 40 -2.50 -6.03 7.24
CA ALA A 40 -1.67 -5.13 6.45
C ALA A 40 -2.39 -4.64 5.19
N ARG A 41 -3.15 -5.52 4.52
CA ARG A 41 -3.97 -5.15 3.36
C ARG A 41 -5.09 -4.18 3.76
N GLU A 42 -5.82 -4.49 4.83
CA GLU A 42 -6.88 -3.62 5.35
C GLU A 42 -6.32 -2.22 5.68
N ARG A 43 -5.18 -2.17 6.37
CA ARG A 43 -4.51 -0.91 6.70
C ARG A 43 -4.07 -0.13 5.45
N ALA A 44 -3.57 -0.80 4.41
CA ALA A 44 -3.24 -0.13 3.14
C ALA A 44 -4.49 0.46 2.46
N HIS A 45 -5.65 -0.21 2.57
CA HIS A 45 -6.92 0.32 2.05
C HIS A 45 -7.46 1.50 2.85
N GLU A 46 -7.20 1.57 4.16
CA GLU A 46 -7.56 2.71 5.01
C GLU A 46 -6.69 3.94 4.74
N GLU A 47 -5.41 3.73 4.45
CA GLU A 47 -4.44 4.80 4.19
C GLU A 47 -4.51 5.33 2.76
N ALA A 48 -4.93 4.49 1.82
CA ALA A 48 -5.11 4.88 0.43
C ALA A 48 -6.36 5.74 0.26
N SER A 49 -6.19 6.92 -0.34
CA SER A 49 -7.27 7.79 -0.79
C SER A 49 -7.73 7.43 -2.21
N SER A 50 -8.84 8.00 -2.67
CA SER A 50 -9.28 7.81 -4.06
C SER A 50 -8.19 8.29 -5.04
N GLY A 51 -7.87 7.44 -6.02
CA GLY A 51 -6.77 7.61 -6.97
C GLY A 51 -5.42 7.04 -6.50
N ASP A 52 -5.26 6.63 -5.24
CA ASP A 52 -4.05 5.96 -4.78
C ASP A 52 -3.99 4.49 -5.23
N ARG A 53 -2.77 3.94 -5.31
CA ARG A 53 -2.56 2.56 -5.75
C ARG A 53 -2.13 1.66 -4.59
N ILE A 54 -2.68 0.46 -4.52
CA ILE A 54 -2.31 -0.56 -3.54
C ILE A 54 -1.69 -1.75 -4.29
N VAL A 55 -0.48 -2.14 -3.90
CA VAL A 55 0.28 -3.25 -4.48
C VAL A 55 0.54 -4.28 -3.39
N VAL A 56 0.02 -5.49 -3.57
CA VAL A 56 0.20 -6.59 -2.62
C VAL A 56 1.25 -7.55 -3.17
N HIS A 57 2.31 -7.76 -2.42
CA HIS A 57 3.38 -8.70 -2.77
C HIS A 57 3.13 -10.08 -2.14
N ARG A 58 3.67 -11.12 -2.78
CA ARG A 58 3.81 -12.47 -2.24
C ARG A 58 5.04 -12.57 -1.33
N GLN A 59 5.22 -13.73 -0.69
CA GLN A 59 6.41 -14.03 0.12
C GLN A 59 7.72 -14.05 -0.67
N ASP A 60 7.68 -14.39 -1.96
CA ASP A 60 8.83 -14.37 -2.88
C ASP A 60 9.14 -12.95 -3.42
N GLY A 61 8.41 -11.92 -2.97
CA GLY A 61 8.58 -10.53 -3.41
C GLY A 61 7.84 -10.18 -4.70
N THR A 62 7.28 -11.16 -5.42
CA THR A 62 6.51 -10.91 -6.65
C THR A 62 5.19 -10.21 -6.37
N ILE A 63 4.68 -9.45 -7.34
CA ILE A 63 3.38 -8.79 -7.21
C ILE A 63 2.29 -9.86 -7.33
N GLN A 64 1.46 -9.96 -6.29
CA GLN A 64 0.27 -10.80 -6.31
C GLN A 64 -0.93 -10.07 -6.91
N GLU A 65 -1.12 -8.82 -6.52
CA GLU A 65 -2.29 -8.01 -6.84
C GLU A 65 -1.88 -6.54 -6.89
N SER A 66 -2.43 -5.79 -7.83
CA SER A 66 -2.36 -4.33 -7.81
C SER A 66 -3.72 -3.76 -8.15
N THR A 67 -4.23 -2.87 -7.31
CA THR A 67 -5.53 -2.23 -7.52
C THR A 67 -5.41 -0.72 -7.29
N GLU A 68 -6.15 0.06 -8.07
CA GLU A 68 -6.36 1.48 -7.82
C GLU A 68 -7.54 1.63 -6.87
N LYS A 69 -7.40 2.52 -5.88
CA LYS A 69 -8.48 2.83 -4.97
C LYS A 69 -9.46 3.75 -5.69
N SER A 70 -10.64 3.22 -5.98
CA SER A 70 -11.78 4.00 -6.44
C SER A 70 -12.25 4.98 -5.37
#